data_AF-A0A1K0IFZ3-F1
#
_entry.id   AF-A0A1K0IFZ3-F1
#
_cell.length_a   1.000
_cell.length_b   1.000
_cell.length_c   1.000
_cell.angle_alpha   90.00
_cell.angle_beta   90.00
_cell.angle_gamma   90.00
#
_symmetry.space_group_name_H-M   'P 1'
#
loop_
_entity.id
_entity.type
_entity.pdbx_description
1 polymer ?
#
loop_
_entity_poly.entity_id
_entity_poly.type
_entity_poly.pdbx_seq_one_letter_code
_entity_poly.pdbx_strand_id
1 'polypeptide(L)'
;MTGRAACLLSAMFSSTLRICPLCLESGYHSFWFQCVALPLCPVHAVPLTSRCQACGCPLPPVVDACSSWKPYQCKYCLSWISGAEFFPAMHHEFRDHARELHRRFDNLMAWVNRLHMAHAEVGSAYAVVSRYWQWRRTLAYALCARLAPALPQSLENSKHSVTILSWCLRRDGTLLFYGRHRKEERHYVDLVYRATLRMLAKWLLSRMASCPGRPCSRVWRGGELLRFESPNHHVAAFHVLRYFFDGGPALGSYSLTDDLRHVWATKELQCLHRRSLNRLSVRAVTLCLYATIAKIIKRGKPIVFDSFLIELIESTELVVFGNEACSRGFVAFESVLGMPLYPFQRSHSR
;
A
#
# COMPACT_ATOMS: atom_id res chain seq x y z
N MET A 1 19.40 -13.97 2.36
CA MET A 1 18.08 -14.14 3.00
C MET A 1 17.21 -14.97 2.07
N THR A 2 16.81 -16.17 2.47
CA THR A 2 15.87 -17.02 1.72
C THR A 2 14.49 -16.95 2.38
N GLY A 3 13.42 -17.18 1.62
CA GLY A 3 12.04 -17.22 2.14
C GLY A 3 11.18 -15.97 1.86
N ARG A 4 9.90 -16.04 2.23
CA ARG A 4 8.86 -15.07 1.82
C ARG A 4 9.08 -13.65 2.35
N ALA A 5 9.69 -13.51 3.53
CA ALA A 5 10.09 -12.20 4.08
C ALA A 5 11.18 -11.52 3.27
N ALA A 6 12.09 -12.28 2.66
CA ALA A 6 13.09 -11.71 1.76
C ALA A 6 12.44 -11.08 0.52
N CYS A 7 11.34 -11.66 0.02
CA CYS A 7 10.61 -11.12 -1.13
C CYS A 7 9.96 -9.77 -0.79
N LEU A 8 9.27 -9.66 0.35
CA LEU A 8 8.67 -8.41 0.81
C LEU A 8 9.73 -7.34 1.13
N LEU A 9 10.83 -7.73 1.79
CA LEU A 9 11.95 -6.83 2.05
C LEU A 9 12.65 -6.38 0.77
N SER A 10 12.81 -7.26 -0.24
CA SER A 10 13.44 -6.87 -1.51
C SER A 10 12.68 -5.75 -2.22
N ALA A 11 11.35 -5.69 -2.05
CA ALA A 11 10.53 -4.61 -2.56
C ALA A 11 10.85 -3.24 -1.91
N MET A 12 11.46 -3.23 -0.72
CA MET A 12 11.91 -2.03 -0.02
C MET A 12 13.37 -1.65 -0.33
N PHE A 13 14.10 -2.51 -1.06
CA PHE A 13 15.52 -2.34 -1.31
C PHE A 13 15.76 -1.78 -2.72
N SER A 14 16.74 -0.89 -2.81
CA SER A 14 17.19 -0.29 -4.06
C SER A 14 18.03 -1.31 -4.85
N SER A 15 17.82 -1.36 -6.17
CA SER A 15 18.72 -2.06 -7.09
C SER A 15 19.96 -1.22 -7.40
N THR A 16 19.85 0.11 -7.33
CA THR A 16 20.98 1.05 -7.43
C THR A 16 21.77 1.06 -6.14
N LEU A 17 23.11 0.98 -6.23
CA LEU A 17 23.99 1.01 -5.09
C LEU A 17 23.79 2.30 -4.28
N ARG A 18 23.45 2.12 -3.00
CA ARG A 18 23.47 3.18 -1.98
C ARG A 18 24.60 2.97 -1.00
N ILE A 19 25.28 4.04 -0.61
CA ILE A 19 26.45 3.98 0.27
C ILE A 19 26.34 5.02 1.39
N CYS A 20 27.03 4.76 2.50
CA CYS A 20 27.48 5.79 3.41
C CYS A 20 28.94 6.10 3.04
N PRO A 21 29.29 7.34 2.66
CA PRO A 21 30.65 7.69 2.24
C PRO A 21 31.70 7.34 3.31
N LEU A 22 31.42 7.69 4.57
CA LEU A 22 32.31 7.47 5.72
C LEU A 22 32.53 5.99 6.03
N CYS A 23 31.46 5.17 5.98
CA CYS A 23 31.61 3.72 6.11
C CYS A 23 32.47 3.14 4.99
N LEU A 24 32.28 3.63 3.77
CA LEU A 24 32.92 3.05 2.59
C LEU A 24 34.40 3.42 2.49
N GLU A 25 34.81 4.57 3.02
CA GLU A 25 36.22 4.93 3.22
C GLU A 25 36.97 3.89 4.07
N SER A 26 36.28 3.29 5.05
CA SER A 26 36.80 2.17 5.86
C SER A 26 36.58 0.79 5.21
N GLY A 27 36.14 0.75 3.95
CA GLY A 27 35.83 -0.48 3.22
C GLY A 27 34.61 -1.24 3.74
N TYR A 28 33.72 -0.58 4.49
CA TYR A 28 32.50 -1.18 5.01
C TYR A 28 31.26 -0.81 4.19
N HIS A 29 30.47 -1.82 3.88
CA HIS A 29 29.15 -1.65 3.28
C HIS A 29 28.14 -2.57 3.96
N SER A 30 27.03 -1.99 4.42
CA SER A 30 25.91 -2.75 4.98
C SER A 30 24.83 -2.96 3.92
N PHE A 31 24.26 -4.16 3.85
CA PHE A 31 23.12 -4.43 2.98
C PHE A 31 21.93 -3.50 3.31
N TRP A 32 21.80 -3.08 4.57
CA TRP A 32 20.78 -2.12 5.02
C TRP A 32 20.83 -0.78 4.31
N PHE A 33 22.00 -0.37 3.80
CA PHE A 33 22.11 0.88 3.04
C PHE A 33 21.25 0.85 1.77
N GLN A 34 20.92 -0.33 1.25
CA GLN A 34 20.02 -0.47 0.12
C GLN A 34 18.54 -0.25 0.50
N CYS A 35 18.16 -0.31 1.77
CA CYS A 35 16.77 -0.09 2.20
C CYS A 35 16.34 1.36 1.94
N VAL A 36 15.45 1.60 0.98
CA VAL A 36 15.03 2.95 0.55
C VAL A 36 14.38 3.75 1.68
N ALA A 37 13.76 3.07 2.63
CA ALA A 37 13.18 3.70 3.82
C ALA A 37 14.21 4.10 4.89
N LEU A 38 15.48 3.71 4.73
CA LEU A 38 16.59 4.14 5.59
C LEU A 38 17.26 5.36 4.93
N PRO A 39 17.01 6.60 5.40
CA PRO A 39 17.57 7.82 4.83
C PRO A 39 19.01 8.08 5.28
N LEU A 40 19.33 7.71 6.53
CA LEU A 40 20.60 8.00 7.19
C LEU A 40 21.34 6.69 7.53
N CYS A 41 22.67 6.75 7.55
CA CYS A 41 23.50 5.67 8.03
C CYS A 41 23.30 5.48 9.56
N PRO A 42 22.98 4.28 10.06
CA PRO A 42 22.85 4.04 11.51
C PRO A 42 24.16 4.20 12.30
N VAL A 43 25.31 4.16 11.62
CA VAL A 43 26.64 4.31 12.23
C VAL A 43 27.01 5.78 12.35
N HIS A 44 26.90 6.54 11.26
CA HIS A 44 27.41 7.91 11.18
C HIS A 44 26.34 9.01 11.17
N ALA A 45 25.06 8.64 11.13
CA ALA A 45 23.92 9.56 11.01
C ALA A 45 23.96 10.49 9.78
N VAL A 46 24.78 10.19 8.77
CA VAL A 46 24.85 10.94 7.50
C VAL A 46 23.91 10.39 6.43
N PRO A 47 23.45 11.21 5.47
CA PRO A 47 22.60 10.74 4.37
C PRO A 47 23.23 9.61 3.55
N LEU A 48 22.43 8.58 3.28
CA LEU A 48 22.78 7.52 2.34
C LEU A 48 22.57 8.01 0.91
N THR A 49 23.60 7.87 0.08
CA THR A 49 23.64 8.42 -1.28
C THR A 49 23.73 7.33 -2.34
N SER A 50 23.10 7.56 -3.49
CA SER A 50 23.24 6.76 -4.71
C SER A 50 24.06 7.48 -5.78
N ARG A 51 24.90 8.44 -5.37
CA ARG A 51 25.77 9.25 -6.25
C ARG A 51 27.22 9.21 -5.77
N CYS A 52 28.14 9.20 -6.72
CA CYS A 52 29.56 9.35 -6.47
C CYS A 52 29.82 10.67 -5.72
N GLN A 53 30.57 10.63 -4.63
CA GLN A 53 30.90 11.83 -3.87
C GLN A 53 31.99 12.69 -4.53
N ALA A 54 32.78 12.11 -5.44
CA ALA A 54 33.78 12.87 -6.19
C ALA A 54 33.18 13.66 -7.37
N CYS A 55 32.31 13.03 -8.18
CA CYS A 55 31.80 13.65 -9.41
C CYS A 55 30.28 13.82 -9.49
N GLY A 56 29.50 13.36 -8.50
CA GLY A 56 28.04 13.47 -8.48
C GLY A 56 27.28 12.54 -9.44
N CYS A 57 27.97 11.80 -10.31
CA CYS A 57 27.34 10.84 -11.22
C CYS A 57 26.61 9.72 -10.44
N PRO A 58 25.48 9.19 -10.97
CA PRO A 58 24.78 8.07 -10.35
C PRO A 58 25.66 6.83 -10.20
N LEU A 59 25.53 6.15 -9.07
CA LEU A 59 26.19 4.87 -8.83
C LEU A 59 25.53 3.75 -9.64
N PRO A 60 26.28 2.69 -9.99
CA PRO A 60 25.74 1.58 -10.75
C PRO A 60 24.76 0.73 -9.91
N PRO A 61 24.02 -0.19 -10.55
CA PRO A 61 23.36 -1.28 -9.86
C PRO A 61 24.31 -2.07 -8.94
N VAL A 62 23.78 -2.62 -7.84
CA VAL A 62 24.57 -3.39 -6.85
C VAL A 62 25.30 -4.57 -7.50
N VAL A 63 24.67 -5.24 -8.46
CA VAL A 63 25.26 -6.37 -9.19
C VAL A 63 26.49 -5.97 -10.00
N ASP A 64 26.49 -4.77 -10.57
CA ASP A 64 27.58 -4.26 -11.40
C ASP A 64 28.73 -3.75 -10.53
N ALA A 65 28.41 -3.19 -9.36
CA ALA A 65 29.41 -2.69 -8.41
C ALA A 65 30.35 -3.81 -7.91
N CYS A 66 29.80 -5.01 -7.68
CA CYS A 66 30.58 -6.19 -7.26
C CYS A 66 31.41 -6.82 -8.38
N SER A 67 31.11 -6.49 -9.64
CA SER A 67 31.67 -7.15 -10.83
C SER A 67 32.77 -6.32 -11.52
N SER A 68 33.07 -5.13 -10.98
CA SER A 68 34.04 -4.20 -11.58
C SER A 68 35.49 -4.55 -11.24
N TRP A 69 36.40 -4.35 -12.21
CA TRP A 69 37.83 -4.65 -12.10
C TRP A 69 38.56 -3.83 -11.01
N LYS A 70 37.93 -2.76 -10.50
CA LYS A 70 38.36 -1.99 -9.33
C LYS A 70 37.15 -1.68 -8.44
N PRO A 71 36.91 -2.44 -7.35
CA PRO A 71 35.75 -2.25 -6.50
C PRO A 71 35.76 -0.84 -5.90
N TYR A 72 34.57 -0.24 -5.78
CA TYR A 72 34.34 1.09 -5.17
C TYR A 72 34.93 2.30 -5.91
N GLN A 73 35.36 2.13 -7.16
CA GLN A 73 35.70 3.26 -8.03
C GLN A 73 34.54 3.65 -8.96
N CYS A 74 34.43 4.94 -9.23
CA CYS A 74 33.40 5.47 -10.11
C CYS A 74 33.75 5.15 -11.56
N LYS A 75 32.84 4.50 -12.30
CA LYS A 75 33.04 4.24 -13.74
C LYS A 75 33.17 5.50 -14.61
N TYR A 76 32.81 6.68 -14.09
CA TYR A 76 32.83 7.94 -14.83
C TYR A 76 34.09 8.77 -14.57
N CYS A 77 34.45 9.01 -13.30
CA CYS A 77 35.61 9.83 -12.94
C CYS A 77 36.81 9.01 -12.45
N LEU A 78 36.68 7.68 -12.34
CA LEU A 78 37.69 6.75 -11.85
C LEU A 78 38.16 7.00 -10.40
N SER A 79 37.62 8.02 -9.72
CA SER A 79 37.85 8.30 -8.31
C SER A 79 37.02 7.38 -7.42
N TRP A 80 37.40 7.28 -6.15
CA TRP A 80 36.65 6.54 -5.13
C TRP A 80 35.23 7.08 -4.99
N ILE A 81 34.22 6.20 -4.99
CA ILE A 81 32.81 6.62 -4.94
C ILE A 81 32.42 7.26 -3.59
N SER A 82 33.18 6.96 -2.53
CA SER A 82 33.16 7.62 -1.22
C SER A 82 33.67 9.07 -1.26
N GLY A 83 34.43 9.46 -2.29
CA GLY A 83 35.10 10.76 -2.36
C GLY A 83 36.45 10.80 -1.63
N ALA A 84 36.77 9.76 -0.88
CA ALA A 84 38.04 9.57 -0.17
C ALA A 84 38.65 8.20 -0.51
N GLU A 85 39.97 8.12 -0.54
CA GLU A 85 40.69 6.87 -0.77
C GLU A 85 40.46 5.86 0.36
N PHE A 86 40.43 4.57 0.01
CA PHE A 86 40.35 3.51 1.00
C PHE A 86 41.62 3.48 1.86
N PHE A 87 41.46 3.55 3.17
CA PHE A 87 42.58 3.53 4.11
C PHE A 87 42.60 2.22 4.93
N PRO A 88 43.58 1.33 4.72
CA PRO A 88 43.63 0.02 5.39
C PRO A 88 43.62 0.07 6.91
N ALA A 89 44.26 1.06 7.54
CA ALA A 89 44.26 1.15 9.01
C ALA A 89 42.85 1.44 9.56
N MET A 90 42.08 2.33 8.90
CA MET A 90 40.68 2.58 9.24
C MET A 90 39.83 1.32 9.06
N HIS A 91 40.13 0.47 8.07
CA HIS A 91 39.45 -0.81 7.92
C HIS A 91 39.69 -1.74 9.12
N HIS A 92 40.92 -1.81 9.62
CA HIS A 92 41.25 -2.59 10.80
C HIS A 92 40.53 -2.06 12.05
N GLU A 93 40.55 -0.74 12.26
CA GLU A 93 39.78 -0.11 13.34
C GLU A 93 38.28 -0.41 13.22
N PHE A 94 37.71 -0.33 12.02
CA PHE A 94 36.30 -0.66 11.77
C PHE A 94 36.00 -2.12 12.13
N ARG A 95 36.92 -3.04 11.85
CA ARG A 95 36.79 -4.47 12.20
C ARG A 95 36.91 -4.71 13.71
N ASP A 96 37.79 -4.00 14.39
CA ASP A 96 37.92 -4.10 15.85
C ASP A 96 36.64 -3.65 16.57
N HIS A 97 35.94 -2.67 15.97
CA HIS A 97 34.63 -2.19 16.44
C HIS A 97 33.44 -2.97 15.85
N ALA A 98 33.65 -4.13 15.23
CA ALA A 98 32.59 -4.88 14.55
C ALA A 98 31.36 -5.12 15.43
N ARG A 99 31.53 -5.43 16.72
CA ARG A 99 30.38 -5.65 17.63
C ARG A 99 29.53 -4.39 17.79
N GLU A 100 30.17 -3.24 17.97
CA GLU A 100 29.47 -1.97 18.12
C GLU A 100 28.77 -1.57 16.81
N LEU A 101 29.40 -1.81 15.67
CA LEU A 101 28.77 -1.62 14.36
C LEU A 101 27.52 -2.48 14.20
N HIS A 102 27.58 -3.76 14.57
CA HIS A 102 26.41 -4.65 14.53
C HIS A 102 25.29 -4.13 15.43
N ARG A 103 25.61 -3.65 16.64
CA ARG A 103 24.62 -3.06 17.55
C ARG A 103 23.83 -1.91 16.94
N ARG A 104 24.46 -1.09 16.08
CA ARG A 104 23.77 0.00 15.37
C ARG A 104 22.66 -0.50 14.43
N PHE A 105 22.67 -1.78 14.06
CA PHE A 105 21.64 -2.42 13.24
C PHE A 105 20.70 -3.33 14.02
N ASP A 106 20.87 -3.53 15.33
CA ASP A 106 20.08 -4.48 16.13
C ASP A 106 18.58 -4.20 16.04
N ASN A 107 18.16 -2.93 16.08
CA ASN A 107 16.76 -2.56 15.94
C ASN A 107 16.17 -2.96 14.58
N LEU A 108 16.95 -2.83 13.51
CA LEU A 108 16.55 -3.23 12.15
C LEU A 108 16.48 -4.76 12.05
N MET A 109 17.45 -5.48 12.63
CA MET A 109 17.46 -6.94 12.64
C MET A 109 16.33 -7.53 13.49
N ALA A 110 16.09 -6.99 14.68
CA ALA A 110 14.98 -7.39 15.54
C ALA A 110 13.63 -7.17 14.83
N TRP A 111 13.49 -6.08 14.08
CA TRP A 111 12.31 -5.81 13.27
C TRP A 111 12.12 -6.83 12.13
N VAL A 112 13.18 -7.18 11.42
CA VAL A 112 13.15 -8.26 10.40
C VAL A 112 12.76 -9.60 11.02
N ASN A 113 13.29 -9.93 12.19
CA ASN A 113 12.96 -11.18 12.88
C ASN A 113 11.46 -11.24 13.22
N ARG A 114 10.87 -10.12 13.68
CA ARG A 114 9.41 -10.03 13.88
C ARG A 114 8.64 -10.24 12.58
N LEU A 115 9.11 -9.65 11.48
CA LEU A 115 8.51 -9.85 10.15
C LEU A 115 8.61 -11.32 9.71
N HIS A 116 9.74 -11.98 9.96
CA HIS A 116 9.96 -13.38 9.63
C HIS A 116 9.01 -14.30 10.41
N MET A 117 8.73 -13.97 11.69
CA MET A 117 7.74 -14.69 12.50
C MET A 117 6.31 -14.55 11.98
N ALA A 118 6.01 -13.53 11.15
CA ALA A 118 4.72 -13.37 10.47
C ALA A 118 4.64 -14.13 9.12
N HIS A 119 5.40 -15.22 8.94
CA HIS A 119 5.67 -15.90 7.65
C HIS A 119 4.43 -16.18 6.77
N ALA A 120 3.31 -16.63 7.36
CA ALA A 120 2.08 -16.92 6.63
C ALA A 120 1.45 -15.64 6.02
N GLU A 121 1.45 -14.54 6.78
CA GLU A 121 0.87 -13.25 6.38
C GLU A 121 1.75 -12.55 5.33
N VAL A 122 3.07 -12.71 5.45
CA VAL A 122 4.07 -12.14 4.52
C VAL A 122 3.94 -12.70 3.11
N GLY A 123 3.65 -14.01 2.96
CA GLY A 123 3.46 -14.62 1.64
C GLY A 123 2.31 -13.99 0.86
N SER A 124 1.15 -13.87 1.52
CA SER A 124 -0.04 -13.25 0.92
C SER A 124 0.16 -11.74 0.69
N ALA A 125 0.89 -11.07 1.60
CA ALA A 125 1.25 -9.67 1.44
C ALA A 125 2.16 -9.41 0.24
N TYR A 126 3.14 -10.28 -0.01
CA TYR A 126 4.03 -10.15 -1.17
C TYR A 126 3.30 -10.32 -2.51
N ALA A 127 2.34 -11.25 -2.59
CA ALA A 127 1.53 -11.45 -3.80
C ALA A 127 0.86 -10.14 -4.23
N VAL A 128 0.29 -9.39 -3.27
CA VAL A 128 -0.26 -8.06 -3.53
C VAL A 128 0.83 -7.10 -3.98
N VAL A 129 1.91 -6.92 -3.21
CA VAL A 129 3.01 -6.01 -3.56
C VAL A 129 3.55 -6.24 -4.97
N SER A 130 3.65 -7.50 -5.40
CA SER A 130 4.14 -7.87 -6.73
C SER A 130 3.24 -7.39 -7.87
N ARG A 131 1.93 -7.27 -7.63
CA ARG A 131 0.95 -6.79 -8.62
C ARG A 131 0.88 -5.27 -8.71
N TYR A 132 1.03 -4.56 -7.59
CA TYR A 132 1.05 -3.08 -7.57
C TYR A 132 2.46 -2.53 -7.79
N TRP A 133 3.05 -2.82 -8.95
CA TRP A 133 4.45 -2.45 -9.25
C TRP A 133 4.75 -0.96 -8.99
N GLN A 134 3.81 -0.08 -9.35
CA GLN A 134 3.91 1.38 -9.20
C GLN A 134 4.01 1.84 -7.74
N TRP A 135 3.52 1.03 -6.79
CA TRP A 135 3.55 1.32 -5.34
C TRP A 135 4.34 0.28 -4.55
N ARG A 136 5.10 -0.57 -5.23
CA ARG A 136 5.77 -1.73 -4.64
C ARG A 136 6.54 -1.36 -3.37
N ARG A 137 7.31 -0.26 -3.40
CA ARG A 137 8.12 0.22 -2.26
C ARG A 137 7.26 0.69 -1.09
N THR A 138 6.31 1.58 -1.35
CA THR A 138 5.39 2.12 -0.34
C THR A 138 4.56 1.04 0.30
N LEU A 139 3.96 0.19 -0.53
CA LEU A 139 3.06 -0.85 -0.09
C LEU A 139 3.84 -1.88 0.71
N ALA A 140 5.04 -2.27 0.26
CA ALA A 140 5.92 -3.14 1.03
C ALA A 140 6.27 -2.52 2.39
N TYR A 141 6.65 -1.24 2.42
CA TYR A 141 6.94 -0.54 3.68
C TYR A 141 5.74 -0.54 4.63
N ALA A 142 4.57 -0.12 4.15
CA ALA A 142 3.38 -0.03 4.96
C ALA A 142 2.89 -1.41 5.43
N LEU A 143 3.11 -2.46 4.65
CA LEU A 143 2.85 -3.85 5.05
C LEU A 143 3.84 -4.33 6.09
N CYS A 144 5.14 -4.07 5.92
CA CYS A 144 6.14 -4.42 6.92
C CYS A 144 5.89 -3.68 8.25
N ALA A 145 5.56 -2.39 8.19
CA ALA A 145 5.16 -1.61 9.36
C ALA A 145 3.89 -2.18 10.00
N ARG A 146 2.97 -2.75 9.23
CA ARG A 146 1.75 -3.33 9.80
C ARG A 146 1.98 -4.70 10.45
N LEU A 147 2.74 -5.56 9.79
CA LEU A 147 3.07 -6.91 10.25
C LEU A 147 4.07 -6.88 11.43
N ALA A 148 4.87 -5.83 11.53
CA ALA A 148 5.80 -5.59 12.62
C ALA A 148 5.70 -4.11 13.09
N PRO A 149 4.70 -3.79 13.95
CA PRO A 149 4.28 -2.41 14.29
C PRO A 149 5.30 -1.55 15.04
N ALA A 150 6.29 -2.16 15.70
CA ALA A 150 7.41 -1.43 16.27
C ALA A 150 8.45 -1.14 15.18
N LEU A 151 8.18 -0.13 14.37
CA LEU A 151 9.10 0.33 13.33
C LEU A 151 10.33 0.99 13.98
N PRO A 152 11.55 0.65 13.55
CA PRO A 152 12.76 1.36 13.96
C PRO A 152 12.67 2.85 13.61
N GLN A 153 13.06 3.73 14.55
CA GLN A 153 13.09 5.18 14.34
C GLN A 153 13.95 5.62 13.16
N SER A 154 14.95 4.79 12.81
CA SER A 154 15.83 5.03 11.66
C SER A 154 15.12 4.87 10.31
N LEU A 155 13.92 4.30 10.26
CA LEU A 155 13.16 4.19 9.02
C LEU A 155 12.18 5.36 8.87
N GLU A 156 12.35 6.17 7.83
CA GLU A 156 11.42 7.24 7.48
C GLU A 156 10.07 6.67 7.00
N ASN A 157 8.98 7.32 7.41
CA ASN A 157 7.66 7.06 6.84
C ASN A 157 7.70 7.35 5.35
N SER A 158 7.40 6.34 4.53
CA SER A 158 7.36 6.51 3.07
C SER A 158 6.43 7.68 2.72
N LYS A 159 6.93 8.68 1.98
CA LYS A 159 6.22 9.90 1.53
C LYS A 159 4.98 9.65 0.65
N HIS A 160 4.59 8.40 0.47
CA HIS A 160 3.57 8.00 -0.46
C HIS A 160 2.23 7.84 0.27
N SER A 161 1.19 8.45 -0.29
CA SER A 161 -0.19 8.42 0.19
C SER A 161 -0.85 7.08 -0.08
N VAL A 162 -0.48 6.03 0.67
CA VAL A 162 -1.17 4.74 0.65
C VAL A 162 -1.94 4.56 1.94
N THR A 163 -3.23 4.26 1.82
CA THR A 163 -4.09 3.88 2.94
C THR A 163 -4.16 2.36 3.01
N ILE A 164 -3.89 1.81 4.19
CA ILE A 164 -4.10 0.39 4.49
C ILE A 164 -5.24 0.26 5.49
N LEU A 165 -6.28 -0.49 5.10
CA LEU A 165 -7.36 -0.88 6.00
C LEU A 165 -7.16 -2.33 6.38
N SER A 166 -6.95 -2.59 7.66
CA SER A 166 -6.66 -3.93 8.17
C SER A 166 -7.59 -4.31 9.31
N TRP A 167 -7.90 -5.59 9.43
CA TRP A 167 -8.72 -6.11 10.51
C TRP A 167 -8.10 -7.37 11.11
N CYS A 168 -8.44 -7.61 12.38
CA CYS A 168 -8.16 -8.84 13.10
C CYS A 168 -9.38 -9.12 13.99
N LEU A 169 -10.15 -10.13 13.61
CA LEU A 169 -11.35 -10.57 14.32
C LEU A 169 -11.06 -11.93 14.94
N ARG A 170 -11.15 -12.04 16.26
CA ARG A 170 -11.17 -13.33 16.93
C ARG A 170 -12.56 -13.92 16.73
N ARG A 171 -12.64 -15.19 16.34
CA ARG A 171 -13.88 -15.95 16.40
C ARG A 171 -13.96 -16.47 17.83
N ASP A 172 -14.75 -15.80 18.67
CA ASP A 172 -15.23 -16.47 19.87
C ASP A 172 -16.18 -17.58 19.40
N GLY A 173 -16.20 -18.74 20.07
CA GLY A 173 -16.98 -19.90 19.64
C GLY A 173 -18.50 -19.64 19.51
N THR A 174 -18.96 -18.47 19.95
CA THR A 174 -20.20 -17.86 19.51
C THR A 174 -20.11 -17.56 18.02
N LEU A 175 -20.71 -18.43 17.21
CA LEU A 175 -21.04 -18.23 15.79
C LEU A 175 -21.90 -16.95 15.62
N LEU A 176 -21.31 -15.78 15.84
CA LEU A 176 -21.92 -14.50 15.57
C LEU A 176 -21.85 -14.32 14.05
N PHE A 177 -22.87 -14.88 13.39
CA PHE A 177 -23.32 -14.51 12.05
C PHE A 177 -22.53 -15.06 10.86
N TYR A 178 -22.11 -16.33 10.91
CA TYR A 178 -22.09 -17.11 9.67
C TYR A 178 -23.53 -17.55 9.42
N GLY A 179 -24.23 -16.86 8.52
CA GLY A 179 -25.58 -17.23 8.16
C GLY A 179 -25.61 -18.71 7.80
N ARG A 180 -26.48 -19.50 8.43
CA ARG A 180 -26.60 -20.93 8.10
C ARG A 180 -27.08 -21.10 6.63
N HIS A 181 -27.57 -20.03 6.02
CA HIS A 181 -28.02 -19.96 4.63
C HIS A 181 -27.42 -18.78 3.85
N ARG A 182 -27.02 -19.04 2.59
CA ARG A 182 -26.50 -18.03 1.62
C ARG A 182 -27.33 -16.75 1.48
N LYS A 183 -28.63 -16.77 1.80
CA LYS A 183 -29.51 -15.60 1.74
C LYS A 183 -29.19 -14.59 2.86
N GLU A 184 -28.84 -15.07 4.05
CA GLU A 184 -28.52 -14.23 5.22
C GLU A 184 -27.17 -13.52 5.02
N GLU A 185 -26.18 -14.22 4.44
CA GLU A 185 -24.88 -13.64 4.12
C GLU A 185 -24.99 -12.46 3.14
N ARG A 186 -25.83 -12.59 2.10
CA ARG A 186 -26.07 -11.49 1.15
C ARG A 186 -26.70 -10.28 1.81
N HIS A 187 -27.76 -10.51 2.60
CA HIS A 187 -28.44 -9.43 3.31
C HIS A 187 -27.47 -8.63 4.19
N TYR A 188 -26.52 -9.32 4.82
CA TYR A 188 -25.50 -8.70 5.64
C TYR A 188 -24.51 -7.84 4.87
N VAL A 189 -24.00 -8.35 3.75
CA VAL A 189 -23.12 -7.59 2.85
C VAL A 189 -23.82 -6.30 2.41
N ASP A 190 -25.11 -6.39 2.06
CA ASP A 190 -25.92 -5.24 1.65
C ASP A 190 -26.03 -4.19 2.76
N LEU A 191 -26.28 -4.61 4.01
CA LEU A 191 -26.35 -3.69 5.15
C LEU A 191 -25.04 -2.93 5.37
N VAL A 192 -23.91 -3.64 5.32
CA VAL A 192 -22.59 -3.03 5.52
C VAL A 192 -22.23 -2.10 4.37
N TYR A 193 -22.51 -2.50 3.13
CA TYR A 193 -22.34 -1.68 1.94
C TYR A 193 -23.16 -0.38 2.04
N ARG A 194 -24.46 -0.48 2.32
CA ARG A 194 -25.35 0.69 2.49
C ARG A 194 -24.88 1.62 3.60
N ALA A 195 -24.49 1.07 4.75
CA ALA A 195 -23.96 1.87 5.85
C ALA A 195 -22.67 2.60 5.44
N THR A 196 -21.80 1.94 4.67
CA THR A 196 -20.56 2.52 4.15
C THR A 196 -20.83 3.61 3.11
N LEU A 197 -21.80 3.41 2.21
CA LEU A 197 -22.23 4.45 1.28
C LEU A 197 -22.82 5.67 1.99
N ARG A 198 -23.69 5.49 3.00
CA ARG A 198 -24.23 6.61 3.77
C ARG A 198 -23.13 7.43 4.45
N MET A 199 -22.12 6.75 4.98
CA MET A 199 -20.93 7.40 5.55
C MET A 199 -20.18 8.23 4.50
N LEU A 200 -19.92 7.64 3.32
CA LEU A 200 -19.28 8.36 2.21
C LEU A 200 -20.13 9.52 1.70
N ALA A 201 -21.44 9.35 1.53
CA ALA A 201 -22.37 10.38 1.08
C ALA A 201 -22.41 11.56 2.06
N LYS A 202 -22.51 11.30 3.37
CA LYS A 202 -22.45 12.34 4.40
C LYS A 202 -21.14 13.13 4.34
N TRP A 203 -20.03 12.43 4.17
CA TRP A 203 -18.72 13.06 4.01
C TRP A 203 -18.66 13.92 2.73
N LEU A 204 -19.11 13.41 1.59
CA LEU A 204 -19.14 14.16 0.33
C LEU A 204 -20.03 15.40 0.43
N LEU A 205 -21.23 15.27 1.01
CA LEU A 205 -22.13 16.40 1.25
C LEU A 205 -21.48 17.48 2.12
N SER A 206 -20.76 17.09 3.18
CA SER A 206 -20.05 18.05 4.04
C SER A 206 -18.97 18.85 3.30
N ARG A 207 -18.34 18.25 2.28
CA ARG A 207 -17.33 18.92 1.45
C ARG A 207 -17.93 19.81 0.37
N MET A 208 -19.21 19.63 0.08
CA MET A 208 -19.94 20.35 -0.96
C MET A 208 -20.85 21.43 -0.39
N ALA A 209 -20.78 21.72 0.92
CA ALA A 209 -21.65 22.69 1.59
C ALA A 209 -21.64 24.09 0.95
N SER A 210 -20.61 24.44 0.18
CA SER A 210 -20.50 25.70 -0.57
C SER A 210 -21.15 25.68 -1.96
N CYS A 211 -21.69 24.56 -2.45
CA CYS A 211 -22.29 24.44 -3.77
C CYS A 211 -23.82 24.30 -3.68
N PRO A 212 -24.62 25.30 -4.13
CA PRO A 212 -26.07 25.36 -3.91
C PRO A 212 -26.94 24.40 -4.77
N GLY A 213 -26.38 23.28 -5.28
CA GLY A 213 -27.11 22.32 -6.10
C GLY A 213 -27.16 20.92 -5.48
N ARG A 214 -28.21 20.15 -5.75
CA ARG A 214 -28.22 18.71 -5.45
C ARG A 214 -27.09 18.04 -6.25
N PRO A 215 -26.08 17.44 -5.60
CA PRO A 215 -25.00 16.77 -6.30
C PRO A 215 -25.54 15.49 -6.93
N CYS A 216 -25.89 15.60 -8.21
CA CYS A 216 -26.36 14.50 -9.03
C CYS A 216 -25.31 14.13 -10.07
N SER A 217 -25.29 12.87 -10.45
CA SER A 217 -24.54 12.42 -11.62
C SER A 217 -25.36 11.47 -12.45
N ARG A 218 -25.23 11.56 -13.77
CA ARG A 218 -25.70 10.52 -14.68
C ARG A 218 -24.54 9.57 -14.92
N VAL A 219 -24.80 8.26 -14.87
CA VAL A 219 -23.80 7.23 -15.16
C VAL A 219 -24.45 6.20 -16.08
N TRP A 220 -23.83 5.93 -17.22
CA TRP A 220 -24.37 5.01 -18.20
C TRP A 220 -23.26 4.37 -19.03
N ARG A 221 -23.59 3.25 -19.68
CA ARG A 221 -22.71 2.59 -20.66
C ARG A 221 -23.07 3.08 -22.05
N GLY A 222 -22.13 3.71 -22.74
CA GLY A 222 -22.25 4.16 -24.13
C GLY A 222 -21.36 3.32 -25.04
N GLY A 223 -21.86 2.15 -25.46
CA GLY A 223 -21.06 1.14 -26.15
C GLY A 223 -20.02 0.51 -25.23
N GLU A 224 -18.75 0.60 -25.59
CA GLU A 224 -17.63 0.10 -24.78
C GLU A 224 -17.19 1.07 -23.68
N LEU A 225 -17.70 2.31 -23.69
CA LEU A 225 -17.29 3.34 -22.75
C LEU A 225 -18.26 3.45 -21.57
N LEU A 226 -17.70 3.55 -20.37
CA LEU A 226 -18.43 4.03 -19.19
C LEU A 226 -18.42 5.55 -19.20
N ARG A 227 -19.61 6.15 -19.29
CA ARG A 227 -19.79 7.61 -19.33
C ARG A 227 -20.46 8.10 -18.07
N PHE A 228 -20.11 9.32 -17.67
CA PHE A 228 -20.77 10.01 -16.57
C PHE A 228 -20.77 11.52 -16.77
N GLU A 229 -21.76 12.17 -16.21
CA GLU A 229 -21.87 13.63 -16.09
C GLU A 229 -21.88 13.96 -14.60
N SER A 230 -20.85 14.68 -14.12
CA SER A 230 -20.75 15.08 -12.72
C SER A 230 -19.88 16.33 -12.60
N PRO A 231 -20.26 17.30 -11.74
CA PRO A 231 -19.42 18.47 -11.47
C PRO A 231 -18.19 18.14 -10.60
N ASN A 232 -18.15 16.95 -9.99
CA ASN A 232 -17.10 16.59 -9.05
C ASN A 232 -16.70 15.11 -9.23
N HIS A 233 -15.41 14.84 -9.37
CA HIS A 233 -14.89 13.49 -9.59
C HIS A 233 -15.11 12.54 -8.39
N HIS A 234 -15.14 13.04 -7.16
CA HIS A 234 -15.46 12.25 -5.98
C HIS A 234 -16.93 11.84 -5.92
N VAL A 235 -17.83 12.73 -6.35
CA VAL A 235 -19.26 12.43 -6.50
C VAL A 235 -19.48 11.46 -7.66
N ALA A 236 -18.77 11.67 -8.78
CA ALA A 236 -18.80 10.76 -9.92
C ALA A 236 -18.36 9.35 -9.49
N ALA A 237 -17.27 9.24 -8.71
CA ALA A 237 -16.78 7.96 -8.21
C ALA A 237 -17.79 7.26 -7.30
N PHE A 238 -18.49 8.01 -6.44
CA PHE A 238 -19.56 7.48 -5.61
C PHE A 238 -20.73 6.95 -6.45
N HIS A 239 -21.16 7.69 -7.47
CA HIS A 239 -22.25 7.26 -8.34
C HIS A 239 -21.86 6.15 -9.31
N VAL A 240 -20.61 6.09 -9.76
CA VAL A 240 -20.06 4.95 -10.50
C VAL A 240 -20.02 3.71 -9.63
N LEU A 241 -19.59 3.82 -8.36
CA LEU A 241 -19.69 2.72 -7.41
C LEU A 241 -21.15 2.25 -7.28
N ARG A 242 -22.12 3.16 -7.11
CA ARG A 242 -23.54 2.81 -7.08
C ARG A 242 -24.03 2.15 -8.37
N TYR A 243 -23.61 2.62 -9.54
CA TYR A 243 -23.99 2.02 -10.83
C TYR A 243 -23.70 0.51 -10.87
N PHE A 244 -22.59 0.09 -10.27
CA PHE A 244 -22.20 -1.31 -10.20
C PHE A 244 -22.92 -2.17 -9.15
N PHE A 245 -23.58 -1.54 -8.19
CA PHE A 245 -24.21 -2.22 -7.06
C PHE A 245 -25.71 -2.02 -6.98
N ASP A 246 -26.28 -1.03 -7.68
CA ASP A 246 -27.70 -0.70 -7.64
C ASP A 246 -28.43 -1.19 -8.92
N GLY A 247 -27.79 -2.05 -9.73
CA GLY A 247 -28.39 -2.65 -10.93
C GLY A 247 -28.21 -1.87 -12.24
N GLY A 248 -27.24 -0.95 -12.30
CA GLY A 248 -26.75 -0.37 -13.55
C GLY A 248 -27.73 0.58 -14.27
N PRO A 249 -28.09 0.34 -15.55
CA PRO A 249 -28.77 1.32 -16.41
C PRO A 249 -30.17 1.75 -15.98
N ALA A 250 -30.84 0.99 -15.11
CA ALA A 250 -32.25 1.22 -14.76
C ALA A 250 -32.50 2.56 -14.03
N LEU A 251 -31.49 3.13 -13.38
CA LEU A 251 -31.61 4.39 -12.64
C LEU A 251 -31.18 5.61 -13.47
N GLY A 252 -30.17 5.48 -14.34
CA GLY A 252 -29.66 6.50 -15.27
C GLY A 252 -29.13 7.82 -14.66
N SER A 253 -29.58 8.17 -13.46
CA SER A 253 -29.32 9.38 -12.68
C SER A 253 -29.27 8.99 -11.21
N TYR A 254 -28.28 9.51 -10.50
CA TYR A 254 -28.04 9.24 -9.09
C TYR A 254 -27.85 10.55 -8.33
N SER A 255 -28.42 10.65 -7.15
CA SER A 255 -28.18 11.70 -6.16
C SER A 255 -27.52 11.12 -4.91
N LEU A 256 -26.69 11.93 -4.22
CA LEU A 256 -26.11 11.54 -2.93
C LEU A 256 -27.16 11.25 -1.85
N THR A 257 -28.38 11.77 -2.02
CA THR A 257 -29.49 11.61 -1.06
C THR A 257 -30.48 10.52 -1.43
N ASP A 258 -30.30 9.82 -2.55
CA ASP A 258 -31.24 8.77 -2.95
C ASP A 258 -31.23 7.62 -1.93
N ASP A 259 -32.38 6.94 -1.86
CA ASP A 259 -32.49 5.75 -1.03
C ASP A 259 -31.73 4.57 -1.66
N LEU A 260 -31.05 3.80 -0.81
CA LEU A 260 -30.20 2.68 -1.19
C LEU A 260 -30.99 1.37 -1.06
N ARG A 261 -32.16 1.28 -1.72
CA ARG A 261 -33.16 0.21 -1.45
C ARG A 261 -32.80 -1.16 -2.01
N HIS A 262 -32.00 -1.23 -3.08
CA HIS A 262 -31.69 -2.49 -3.75
C HIS A 262 -30.19 -2.59 -4.06
N VAL A 263 -29.54 -3.62 -3.51
CA VAL A 263 -28.12 -3.89 -3.76
C VAL A 263 -28.04 -5.17 -4.58
N TRP A 264 -27.75 -5.00 -5.86
CA TRP A 264 -27.44 -6.03 -6.84
C TRP A 264 -26.04 -5.76 -7.38
N ALA A 265 -25.01 -6.24 -6.65
CA ALA A 265 -23.66 -6.26 -7.19
C ALA A 265 -23.66 -7.00 -8.53
N THR A 266 -23.08 -6.40 -9.57
CA THR A 266 -22.91 -7.10 -10.85
C THR A 266 -22.11 -8.39 -10.65
N LYS A 267 -22.27 -9.37 -11.55
CA LYS A 267 -21.61 -10.69 -11.42
C LYS A 267 -20.09 -10.54 -11.22
N GLU A 268 -19.50 -9.54 -11.85
CA GLU A 268 -18.08 -9.22 -11.82
C GLU A 268 -17.63 -8.77 -10.42
N LEU A 269 -18.43 -7.96 -9.72
CA LEU A 269 -18.08 -7.44 -8.39
C LEU A 269 -18.58 -8.31 -7.24
N GLN A 270 -19.50 -9.24 -7.51
CA GLN A 270 -19.88 -10.28 -6.56
C GLN A 270 -18.66 -11.12 -6.14
N CYS A 271 -17.68 -11.34 -7.02
CA CYS A 271 -16.51 -12.14 -6.68
C CYS A 271 -15.65 -11.51 -5.57
N LEU A 272 -15.55 -10.17 -5.56
CA LEU A 272 -14.80 -9.42 -4.54
C LEU A 272 -15.48 -9.49 -3.17
N HIS A 273 -16.81 -9.44 -3.15
CA HIS A 273 -17.61 -9.53 -1.93
C HIS A 273 -17.74 -10.97 -1.42
N ARG A 274 -17.78 -11.98 -2.29
CA ARG A 274 -17.79 -13.40 -1.88
C ARG A 274 -16.55 -13.80 -1.08
N ARG A 275 -15.41 -13.14 -1.32
CA ARG A 275 -14.19 -13.32 -0.52
C ARG A 275 -14.22 -12.55 0.81
N SER A 276 -15.14 -11.60 0.96
CA SER A 276 -15.27 -10.69 2.10
C SER A 276 -16.33 -11.20 3.09
N LEU A 277 -15.92 -12.05 4.02
CA LEU A 277 -16.85 -12.80 4.89
C LEU A 277 -17.27 -12.05 6.18
N ASN A 278 -16.80 -10.82 6.42
CA ASN A 278 -17.08 -10.09 7.66
C ASN A 278 -17.30 -8.58 7.42
N ARG A 279 -17.95 -7.87 8.37
CA ARG A 279 -18.29 -6.42 8.23
C ARG A 279 -17.09 -5.56 7.88
N LEU A 280 -15.95 -5.84 8.52
CA LEU A 280 -14.75 -5.05 8.31
C LEU A 280 -14.22 -5.27 6.90
N SER A 281 -14.10 -6.51 6.43
CA SER A 281 -13.66 -6.81 5.05
C SER A 281 -14.57 -6.17 4.00
N VAL A 282 -15.90 -6.28 4.13
CA VAL A 282 -16.86 -5.66 3.19
C VAL A 282 -16.70 -4.14 3.16
N ARG A 283 -16.62 -3.49 4.32
CA ARG A 283 -16.39 -2.04 4.38
C ARG A 283 -15.04 -1.65 3.78
N ALA A 284 -13.99 -2.39 4.09
CA ALA A 284 -12.65 -2.13 3.60
C ALA A 284 -12.60 -2.20 2.07
N VAL A 285 -13.17 -3.26 1.49
CA VAL A 285 -13.31 -3.44 0.03
C VAL A 285 -14.15 -2.33 -0.58
N THR A 286 -15.28 -1.95 0.02
CA THR A 286 -16.13 -0.86 -0.48
C THR A 286 -15.36 0.48 -0.53
N LEU A 287 -14.60 0.80 0.52
CA LEU A 287 -13.76 2.01 0.57
C LEU A 287 -12.62 1.96 -0.44
N CYS A 288 -12.00 0.79 -0.62
CA CYS A 288 -10.97 0.56 -1.62
C CYS A 288 -11.50 0.74 -3.04
N LEU A 289 -12.66 0.15 -3.36
CA LEU A 289 -13.34 0.34 -4.64
C LEU A 289 -13.60 1.82 -4.90
N TYR A 290 -14.19 2.52 -3.93
CA TYR A 290 -14.44 3.96 -4.06
C TYR A 290 -13.15 4.75 -4.37
N ALA A 291 -12.07 4.51 -3.61
CA ALA A 291 -10.80 5.20 -3.80
C ALA A 291 -10.18 4.92 -5.18
N THR A 292 -10.21 3.65 -5.61
CA THR A 292 -9.73 3.23 -6.93
C THR A 292 -10.53 3.90 -8.05
N ILE A 293 -11.86 3.93 -7.95
CA ILE A 293 -12.72 4.58 -8.95
C ILE A 293 -12.42 6.09 -8.99
N ALA A 294 -12.29 6.73 -7.84
CA ALA A 294 -11.95 8.15 -7.77
C ALA A 294 -10.60 8.46 -8.43
N LYS A 295 -9.60 7.60 -8.24
CA LYS A 295 -8.29 7.70 -8.89
C LYS A 295 -8.42 7.57 -10.41
N ILE A 296 -9.11 6.54 -10.90
CA ILE A 296 -9.30 6.32 -12.34
C ILE A 296 -9.97 7.54 -12.98
N ILE A 297 -11.07 8.02 -12.40
CA ILE A 297 -11.80 9.20 -12.90
C ILE A 297 -10.91 10.44 -12.90
N LYS A 298 -10.11 10.65 -11.85
CA LYS A 298 -9.20 11.80 -11.74
C LYS A 298 -8.15 11.85 -12.87
N ARG A 299 -7.83 10.72 -13.51
CA ARG A 299 -6.91 10.70 -14.67
C ARG A 299 -7.48 11.42 -15.90
N GLY A 300 -8.79 11.65 -15.97
CA GLY A 300 -9.46 12.37 -17.06
C GLY A 300 -9.46 11.64 -18.42
N LYS A 301 -9.06 10.36 -18.46
CA LYS A 301 -9.07 9.55 -19.68
C LYS A 301 -10.46 8.91 -19.90
N PRO A 302 -10.87 8.68 -21.16
CA PRO A 302 -12.05 7.86 -21.44
C PRO A 302 -11.96 6.50 -20.73
N ILE A 303 -13.05 6.09 -20.08
CA ILE A 303 -13.10 4.85 -19.31
C ILE A 303 -13.66 3.74 -20.20
N VAL A 304 -12.80 2.88 -20.72
CA VAL A 304 -13.21 1.64 -21.40
C VAL A 304 -13.72 0.66 -20.35
N PHE A 305 -14.96 0.19 -20.48
CA PHE A 305 -15.68 -0.55 -19.44
C PHE A 305 -14.95 -1.83 -19.01
N ASP A 306 -14.49 -2.64 -19.97
CA ASP A 306 -13.84 -3.91 -19.65
C ASP A 306 -12.44 -3.70 -19.03
N SER A 307 -11.65 -2.77 -19.58
CA SER A 307 -10.36 -2.38 -18.98
C SER A 307 -10.52 -1.79 -17.59
N PHE A 308 -11.58 -1.02 -17.37
CA PHE A 308 -11.92 -0.47 -16.05
C PHE A 308 -12.26 -1.56 -15.04
N LEU A 309 -13.05 -2.57 -15.42
CA LEU A 309 -13.38 -3.68 -14.56
C LEU A 309 -12.14 -4.50 -14.19
N ILE A 310 -11.26 -4.76 -15.16
CA ILE A 310 -9.98 -5.43 -14.92
C ILE A 310 -9.15 -4.61 -13.92
N GLU A 311 -8.94 -3.32 -14.18
CA GLU A 311 -8.17 -2.46 -13.29
C GLU A 311 -8.79 -2.41 -11.88
N LEU A 312 -10.12 -2.34 -11.77
CA LEU A 312 -10.83 -2.29 -10.49
C LEU A 312 -10.66 -3.59 -9.70
N ILE A 313 -10.77 -4.75 -10.35
CA ILE A 313 -10.57 -6.07 -9.72
C ILE A 313 -9.12 -6.24 -9.28
N GLU A 314 -8.17 -5.92 -10.16
CA GLU A 314 -6.74 -5.97 -9.86
C GLU A 314 -6.34 -5.00 -8.74
N SER A 315 -6.99 -3.84 -8.69
CA SER A 315 -6.73 -2.77 -7.71
C SER A 315 -7.46 -2.95 -6.37
N THR A 316 -8.33 -3.95 -6.26
CA THR A 316 -9.12 -4.23 -5.04
C THR A 316 -8.79 -5.62 -4.52
N GLU A 317 -7.50 -5.96 -4.49
CA GLU A 317 -7.08 -7.26 -4.01
C GLU A 317 -7.22 -7.34 -2.49
N LEU A 318 -8.13 -8.21 -2.06
CA LEU A 318 -8.36 -8.53 -0.67
C LEU A 318 -7.37 -9.59 -0.22
N VAL A 319 -6.53 -9.26 0.76
CA VAL A 319 -5.71 -10.25 1.45
C VAL A 319 -6.44 -10.69 2.69
N VAL A 320 -6.91 -11.93 2.69
CA VAL A 320 -7.47 -12.59 3.87
C VAL A 320 -6.48 -13.63 4.34
N PHE A 321 -6.16 -13.60 5.63
CA PHE A 321 -5.36 -14.63 6.30
C PHE A 321 -5.98 -14.93 7.65
N GLY A 322 -5.84 -16.14 8.13
CA GLY A 322 -6.53 -16.55 9.34
C GLY A 322 -6.63 -18.05 9.44
N ASN A 323 -7.01 -18.50 10.63
CA ASN A 323 -7.34 -19.88 10.91
C ASN A 323 -8.78 -19.95 11.42
N GLU A 324 -9.21 -21.12 11.87
CA GLU A 324 -10.56 -21.31 12.39
C GLU A 324 -10.89 -20.41 13.60
N ALA A 325 -9.88 -19.91 14.32
CA ALA A 325 -10.03 -19.06 15.50
C ALA A 325 -9.94 -17.56 15.21
N CYS A 326 -9.46 -17.14 14.04
CA CYS A 326 -9.23 -15.72 13.75
C CYS A 326 -9.30 -15.40 12.26
N SER A 327 -10.08 -14.37 11.91
CA SER A 327 -10.11 -13.78 10.57
C SER A 327 -9.34 -12.46 10.56
N ARG A 328 -8.25 -12.42 9.80
CA ARG A 328 -7.42 -11.24 9.60
C ARG A 328 -7.36 -10.90 8.12
N GLY A 329 -6.95 -9.68 7.84
CA GLY A 329 -6.70 -9.29 6.48
C GLY A 329 -6.48 -7.80 6.32
N PHE A 330 -6.20 -7.40 5.09
CA PHE A 330 -6.13 -6.00 4.73
C PHE A 330 -6.49 -5.78 3.26
N VAL A 331 -6.76 -4.51 2.94
CA VAL A 331 -6.74 -3.95 1.59
C VAL A 331 -5.84 -2.72 1.61
N ALA A 332 -5.25 -2.38 0.48
CA ALA A 332 -4.42 -1.19 0.33
C ALA A 332 -4.80 -0.44 -0.94
N PHE A 333 -4.83 0.89 -0.87
CA PHE A 333 -5.20 1.75 -2.00
C PHE A 333 -4.58 3.15 -1.81
N GLU A 334 -4.60 3.96 -2.87
CA GLU A 334 -4.14 5.34 -2.83
C GLU A 334 -5.03 6.19 -1.91
N SER A 335 -4.44 6.90 -0.96
CA SER A 335 -5.18 7.68 0.02
C SER A 335 -6.02 8.77 -0.65
N VAL A 336 -7.29 8.83 -0.28
CA VAL A 336 -8.18 9.93 -0.62
C VAL A 336 -8.24 10.89 0.56
N LEU A 337 -7.79 12.13 0.35
CA LEU A 337 -7.66 13.13 1.41
C LEU A 337 -8.99 13.34 2.15
N GLY A 338 -8.98 13.14 3.47
CA GLY A 338 -10.13 13.33 4.34
C GLY A 338 -11.21 12.24 4.24
N MET A 339 -11.02 11.19 3.44
CA MET A 339 -11.99 10.09 3.32
C MET A 339 -12.24 9.43 4.69
N PRO A 340 -13.49 9.12 5.06
CA PRO A 340 -13.79 8.47 6.33
C PRO A 340 -13.31 7.01 6.33
N LEU A 341 -12.41 6.68 7.24
CA LEU A 341 -11.77 5.36 7.35
C LEU A 341 -12.19 4.56 8.59
N TYR A 342 -13.26 4.97 9.28
CA TYR A 342 -13.75 4.26 10.47
C TYR A 342 -14.31 2.86 10.12
N PRO A 343 -13.97 1.80 10.89
CA PRO A 343 -13.25 1.79 12.17
C PRO A 343 -11.74 1.49 12.07
N PHE A 344 -11.16 1.48 10.87
CA PHE A 344 -9.78 1.06 10.65
C PHE A 344 -8.76 2.06 11.17
N GLN A 345 -9.09 3.34 11.07
CA GLN A 345 -8.35 4.40 11.71
C GLN A 345 -9.24 5.00 12.79
N ARG A 346 -8.88 4.77 14.05
CA ARG A 346 -9.37 5.64 15.12
C ARG A 346 -8.61 6.94 14.92
N SER A 347 -9.32 8.00 14.54
CA SER A 347 -8.77 9.34 14.67
C SER A 347 -8.18 9.44 16.07
N HIS A 348 -6.87 9.66 16.18
CA HIS A 348 -6.31 10.20 17.41
C HIS A 348 -6.81 11.64 17.51
N SER A 349 -8.11 11.79 17.78
CA SER A 349 -8.68 13.01 18.31
C SER A 349 -8.15 13.11 19.74
N ARG A 350 -6.98 13.72 19.87
CA ARG A 350 -6.61 14.50 21.04
C ARG A 350 -6.89 15.95 20.70
#